data_AF-N6Z5H5-F1
#
_entry.id   AF-N6Z5H5-F1
#
_cell.length_a   1.000
_cell.length_b   1.000
_cell.length_c   1.000
_cell.angle_alpha   90.00
_cell.angle_beta   90.00
_cell.angle_gamma   90.00
#
_symmetry.space_group_name_H-M   'P 1'
#
loop_
_entity.id
_entity.type
_entity.pdbx_description
1 polymer ?
#
loop_
_entity_poly.entity_id
_entity_poly.type
_entity_poly.pdbx_seq_one_letter_code
_entity_poly.pdbx_strand_id
1 'polypeptide(L)'
;MASLWCALDRKPARSELAVLVSQYGKAQIRCSSVIAEQAALIDALQAEQVCLRAELVIRVTALQFEREDRMRLEAMAPGLPRRAVLARQIEYLMGRIEALLREQTRWRWGREPRREARPSSSPKVESPTCDGGGGMVEGGAFAPQEEASTGPAEQEAELLICRTGCISHGDYWRVQDQCRRTGKPCILIDEHQAIHAMRQGDGIVIQACPVRSL
;
A
#
# COMPACT_ATOMS: atom_id res chain seq x y z
N MET A 1 -40.38 111.10 15.60
CA MET A 1 -39.04 110.65 15.14
C MET A 1 -38.70 109.19 15.52
N ALA A 2 -39.67 108.33 15.88
CA ALA A 2 -39.39 106.95 16.31
C ALA A 2 -39.50 105.89 15.19
N SER A 3 -40.11 106.22 14.05
CA SER A 3 -40.48 105.24 13.00
C SER A 3 -39.34 104.92 12.03
N LEU A 4 -38.30 105.75 11.96
CA LEU A 4 -37.18 105.58 11.02
C LEU A 4 -36.06 104.67 11.57
N TRP A 5 -35.92 104.56 12.89
CA TRP A 5 -34.88 103.73 13.51
C TRP A 5 -35.20 102.23 13.45
N CYS A 6 -36.47 101.84 13.48
CA CYS A 6 -36.87 100.42 13.44
C CYS A 6 -36.73 99.79 12.03
N ALA A 7 -36.66 100.60 10.97
CA ALA A 7 -36.56 100.14 9.58
C ALA A 7 -35.10 99.93 9.11
N LEU A 8 -34.13 100.58 9.75
CA LEU A 8 -32.70 100.41 9.47
C LEU A 8 -32.10 99.23 10.25
N ASP A 9 -32.56 98.97 11.47
CA ASP A 9 -32.08 97.88 12.33
C ASP A 9 -32.59 96.47 11.92
N ARG A 10 -33.74 96.41 11.23
CA ARG A 10 -34.37 95.15 10.79
C ARG A 10 -33.81 94.59 9.47
N LYS A 11 -33.06 95.40 8.71
CA LYS A 11 -32.44 95.03 7.43
C LYS A 11 -31.13 94.21 7.58
N PRO A 12 -30.17 94.55 8.47
CA PRO A 12 -28.93 93.76 8.61
C PRO A 12 -29.20 92.33 9.08
N ALA A 13 -30.13 92.13 10.01
CA ALA A 13 -30.53 90.80 10.50
C ALA A 13 -31.09 89.88 9.39
N ARG A 14 -31.79 90.45 8.40
CA ARG A 14 -32.33 89.68 7.26
C ARG A 14 -31.23 89.26 6.28
N SER A 15 -30.26 90.13 6.00
CA SER A 15 -29.12 89.76 5.15
C SER A 15 -28.22 88.73 5.81
N GLU A 16 -27.98 88.83 7.12
CA GLU A 16 -27.19 87.86 7.87
C GLU A 16 -27.87 86.49 7.90
N LEU A 17 -29.19 86.44 8.16
CA LEU A 17 -29.97 85.21 8.07
C LEU A 17 -29.90 84.59 6.67
N ALA A 18 -29.99 85.40 5.61
CA ALA A 18 -29.88 84.91 4.24
C ALA A 18 -28.49 84.30 3.95
N VAL A 19 -27.42 84.94 4.44
CA VAL A 19 -26.06 84.39 4.33
C VAL A 19 -25.96 83.08 5.11
N LEU A 20 -26.43 83.02 6.35
CA LEU A 20 -26.40 81.81 7.17
C LEU A 20 -27.16 80.65 6.52
N VAL A 21 -28.37 80.89 6.00
CA VAL A 21 -29.16 79.88 5.28
C VAL A 21 -28.42 79.38 4.05
N SER A 22 -27.77 80.27 3.30
CA SER A 22 -26.99 79.86 2.12
C SER A 22 -25.78 79.00 2.48
N GLN A 23 -25.07 79.34 3.56
CA GLN A 23 -23.89 78.60 4.01
C GLN A 23 -24.27 77.26 4.63
N TYR A 24 -25.37 77.23 5.39
CA TYR A 24 -25.96 76.00 5.90
C TYR A 24 -26.38 75.09 4.74
N GLY A 25 -27.07 75.62 3.72
CA GLY A 25 -27.44 74.85 2.52
C GLY A 25 -26.22 74.25 1.82
N LYS A 26 -25.12 75.02 1.65
CA LYS A 26 -23.86 74.51 1.09
C LYS A 26 -23.22 73.43 1.95
N ALA A 27 -23.24 73.58 3.28
CA ALA A 27 -22.74 72.56 4.20
C ALA A 27 -23.61 71.30 4.16
N GLN A 28 -24.93 71.46 4.19
CA GLN A 28 -25.90 70.37 4.12
C GLN A 28 -25.74 69.56 2.84
N ILE A 29 -25.60 70.22 1.67
CA ILE A 29 -25.38 69.53 0.39
C ILE A 29 -24.09 68.69 0.46
N ARG A 30 -22.97 69.27 0.91
CA ARG A 30 -21.70 68.54 1.05
C ARG A 30 -21.79 67.36 2.01
N CYS A 31 -22.45 67.53 3.16
CA CYS A 31 -22.64 66.43 4.11
C CYS A 31 -23.54 65.34 3.51
N SER A 32 -24.63 65.74 2.84
CA SER A 32 -25.55 64.79 2.21
C SER A 32 -24.90 64.02 1.06
N SER A 33 -24.00 64.65 0.29
CA SER A 33 -23.27 63.98 -0.79
C SER A 33 -22.30 62.96 -0.23
N VAL A 34 -21.52 63.32 0.80
CA VAL A 34 -20.60 62.39 1.46
C VAL A 34 -21.36 61.21 2.07
N ILE A 35 -22.49 61.46 2.75
CA ILE A 35 -23.31 60.38 3.31
C ILE A 35 -23.83 59.45 2.21
N ALA A 36 -24.30 60.00 1.08
CA ALA A 36 -24.80 59.21 -0.04
C ALA A 36 -23.69 58.37 -0.68
N GLU A 37 -22.50 58.95 -0.88
CA GLU A 37 -21.33 58.23 -1.39
C GLU A 37 -20.92 57.10 -0.44
N GLN A 38 -20.85 57.36 0.86
CA GLN A 38 -20.51 56.34 1.86
C GLN A 38 -21.57 55.23 1.94
N ALA A 39 -22.86 55.58 1.87
CA ALA A 39 -23.93 54.59 1.84
C ALA A 39 -23.80 53.66 0.62
N ALA A 40 -23.52 54.21 -0.56
CA ALA A 40 -23.30 53.41 -1.77
C ALA A 40 -22.08 52.48 -1.65
N LEU A 41 -20.99 52.93 -1.00
CA LEU A 41 -19.83 52.07 -0.73
C LEU A 41 -20.15 50.95 0.26
N ILE A 42 -20.92 51.24 1.30
CA ILE A 42 -21.37 50.22 2.27
C ILE A 42 -22.23 49.18 1.55
N ASP A 43 -23.18 49.59 0.72
CA ASP A 43 -24.06 48.69 -0.03
C ASP A 43 -23.25 47.79 -0.98
N ALA A 44 -22.26 48.35 -1.69
CA ALA A 44 -21.39 47.59 -2.58
C ALA A 44 -20.57 46.54 -1.81
N LEU A 45 -19.96 46.92 -0.68
CA LEU A 45 -19.20 45.99 0.16
C LEU A 45 -20.09 44.92 0.80
N GLN A 46 -21.31 45.27 1.19
CA GLN A 46 -22.29 44.31 1.70
C GLN A 46 -22.70 43.30 0.63
N ALA A 47 -22.90 43.74 -0.61
CA ALA A 47 -23.18 42.84 -1.73
C ALA A 47 -22.01 41.87 -1.97
N GLU A 48 -20.77 42.38 -1.98
CA GLU A 48 -19.57 41.55 -2.13
C GLU A 48 -19.46 40.52 -0.99
N GLN A 49 -19.71 40.92 0.26
CA GLN A 49 -19.74 40.01 1.41
C GLN A 49 -20.75 38.88 1.23
N VAL A 50 -21.95 39.17 0.72
CA VAL A 50 -22.97 38.15 0.46
C VAL A 50 -22.50 37.20 -0.64
N CYS A 51 -21.91 37.71 -1.72
CA CYS A 51 -21.37 36.89 -2.80
C CYS A 51 -20.26 35.95 -2.32
N LEU A 52 -19.28 36.47 -1.57
CA LEU A 52 -18.18 35.68 -1.03
C LEU A 52 -18.66 34.63 -0.03
N ARG A 53 -19.65 34.97 0.81
CA ARG A 53 -20.27 34.00 1.73
C ARG A 53 -20.97 32.88 0.97
N ALA A 54 -21.69 33.19 -0.11
CA ALA A 54 -22.33 32.18 -0.94
C ALA A 54 -21.29 31.25 -1.59
N GLU A 55 -20.19 31.80 -2.12
CA GLU A 55 -19.10 31.01 -2.69
C GLU A 55 -18.46 30.07 -1.65
N LEU A 56 -18.21 30.57 -0.44
CA LEU A 56 -17.68 29.75 0.65
C LEU A 56 -18.65 28.62 1.00
N VAL A 57 -19.95 28.91 1.15
CA VAL A 57 -20.97 27.88 1.43
C VAL A 57 -20.96 26.81 0.35
N ILE A 58 -20.90 27.18 -0.93
CA ILE A 58 -20.81 26.22 -2.04
C ILE A 58 -19.55 25.36 -1.91
N ARG A 59 -18.38 25.96 -1.71
CA ARG A 59 -17.11 25.23 -1.59
C ARG A 59 -17.08 24.30 -0.37
N VAL A 60 -17.57 24.76 0.78
CA VAL A 60 -17.58 23.98 2.03
C VAL A 60 -18.56 22.82 1.94
N THR A 61 -19.75 23.05 1.38
CA THR A 61 -20.74 21.98 1.18
C THR A 61 -20.24 20.94 0.18
N ALA A 62 -19.62 21.36 -0.93
CA ALA A 62 -18.98 20.42 -1.87
C ALA A 62 -17.91 19.56 -1.18
N LEU A 63 -17.02 20.19 -0.40
CA LEU A 63 -15.98 19.48 0.34
C LEU A 63 -16.57 18.52 1.40
N GLN A 64 -17.71 18.87 2.00
CA GLN A 64 -18.42 17.98 2.91
C GLN A 64 -18.97 16.75 2.18
N PHE A 65 -19.57 16.92 1.00
CA PHE A 65 -20.02 15.78 0.17
C PHE A 65 -18.87 14.86 -0.24
N GLU A 66 -17.74 15.42 -0.68
CA GLU A 66 -16.55 14.63 -1.03
C GLU A 66 -16.03 13.82 0.17
N ARG A 67 -16.06 14.40 1.38
CA ARG A 67 -15.69 13.69 2.61
C ARG A 67 -16.65 12.55 2.92
N GLU A 68 -17.95 12.77 2.76
CA GLU A 68 -18.96 11.74 2.98
C GLU A 68 -18.82 10.60 1.99
N ASP A 69 -18.60 10.90 0.71
CA ASP A 69 -18.37 9.87 -0.31
C ASP A 69 -17.09 9.09 -0.06
N ARG A 70 -16.01 9.76 0.36
CA ARG A 70 -14.79 9.08 0.79
C ARG A 70 -15.07 8.15 1.97
N MET A 71 -15.79 8.61 3.00
CA MET A 71 -16.14 7.76 4.14
C MET A 71 -17.01 6.56 3.72
N ARG A 72 -17.95 6.75 2.79
CA ARG A 72 -18.76 5.65 2.21
C ARG A 72 -17.87 4.62 1.52
N LEU A 73 -16.92 5.06 0.69
CA LEU A 73 -15.97 4.16 0.02
C LEU A 73 -15.06 3.42 1.01
N GLU A 74 -14.55 4.13 2.03
CA GLU A 74 -13.74 3.52 3.08
C GLU A 74 -14.54 2.49 3.91
N ALA A 75 -15.81 2.77 4.18
CA ALA A 75 -16.73 1.85 4.85
C ALA A 75 -17.05 0.61 4.01
N MET A 76 -17.12 0.73 2.68
CA MET A 76 -17.27 -0.42 1.77
C MET A 76 -16.00 -1.28 1.68
N ALA A 77 -14.84 -0.73 2.04
CA ALA A 77 -13.55 -1.41 1.95
C ALA A 77 -12.74 -1.39 3.27
N PRO A 78 -13.29 -1.92 4.38
CA PRO A 78 -12.60 -1.93 5.66
C PRO A 78 -11.30 -2.76 5.55
N GLY A 79 -10.15 -2.14 5.86
CA GLY A 79 -8.84 -2.79 5.81
C GLY A 79 -7.97 -2.45 4.58
N LEU A 80 -8.47 -1.68 3.62
CA LEU A 80 -7.64 -1.09 2.55
C LEU A 80 -6.43 -0.26 3.08
N PRO A 81 -6.56 0.62 4.10
CA PRO A 81 -5.40 1.37 4.61
C PRO A 81 -4.33 0.45 5.22
N ARG A 82 -4.75 -0.59 5.96
CA ARG A 82 -3.82 -1.59 6.52
C ARG A 82 -3.07 -2.34 5.42
N ARG A 83 -3.78 -2.75 4.36
CA ARG A 83 -3.17 -3.41 3.20
C ARG A 83 -2.18 -2.50 2.46
N ALA A 84 -2.48 -1.20 2.33
CA ALA A 84 -1.56 -0.24 1.72
C ALA A 84 -0.27 -0.04 2.54
N VAL A 85 -0.37 0.00 3.87
CA VAL A 85 0.82 0.06 4.75
C VAL A 85 1.67 -1.20 4.63
N LEU A 86 1.03 -2.38 4.65
CA LEU A 86 1.73 -3.65 4.49
C LEU A 86 2.42 -3.75 3.12
N ALA A 87 1.77 -3.31 2.04
CA ALA A 87 2.37 -3.29 0.70
C ALA A 87 3.67 -2.47 0.67
N ARG A 88 3.65 -1.24 1.22
CA ARG A 88 4.85 -0.39 1.33
C ARG A 88 5.95 -1.05 2.17
N GLN A 89 5.57 -1.76 3.23
CA GLN A 89 6.53 -2.46 4.08
C GLN A 89 7.15 -3.68 3.38
N ILE A 90 6.36 -4.41 2.60
CA ILE A 90 6.86 -5.49 1.74
C ILE A 90 7.85 -4.94 0.71
N GLU A 91 7.51 -3.85 0.03
CA GLU A 91 8.40 -3.18 -0.93
C GLU A 91 9.74 -2.78 -0.27
N TYR A 92 9.69 -2.19 0.93
CA TYR A 92 10.88 -1.85 1.69
C TYR A 92 11.72 -3.10 2.05
N LEU A 93 11.08 -4.15 2.54
CA LEU A 93 11.77 -5.39 2.94
C LEU A 93 12.40 -6.08 1.73
N MET A 94 11.72 -6.12 0.59
CA MET A 94 12.27 -6.62 -0.67
C MET A 94 13.53 -5.84 -1.06
N GLY A 95 13.47 -4.50 -1.06
CA GLY A 95 14.64 -3.66 -1.34
C GLY A 95 15.81 -3.92 -0.38
N ARG A 96 15.51 -4.14 0.90
CA ARG A 96 16.52 -4.50 1.91
C ARG A 96 17.14 -5.87 1.62
N ILE A 97 16.32 -6.87 1.31
CA ILE A 97 16.81 -8.22 0.94
C ILE A 97 17.72 -8.13 -0.28
N GLU A 98 17.30 -7.41 -1.32
CA GLU A 98 18.15 -7.22 -2.50
C GLU A 98 19.47 -6.53 -2.18
N ALA A 99 19.46 -5.49 -1.33
CA ALA A 99 20.69 -4.82 -0.89
C ALA A 99 21.63 -5.78 -0.14
N LEU A 100 21.09 -6.57 0.79
CA LEU A 100 21.86 -7.58 1.53
C LEU A 100 22.40 -8.68 0.61
N LEU A 101 21.62 -9.14 -0.37
CA LEU A 101 22.09 -10.11 -1.37
C LEU A 101 23.21 -9.52 -2.23
N ARG A 102 23.13 -8.24 -2.62
CA ARG A 102 24.21 -7.52 -3.31
C ARG A 102 25.45 -7.40 -2.45
N GLU A 103 25.32 -7.13 -1.16
CA GLU A 103 26.45 -7.10 -0.23
C GLU A 103 27.07 -8.48 -0.03
N GLN A 104 26.26 -9.52 0.17
CA GLN A 104 26.74 -10.89 0.37
C GLN A 104 27.47 -11.42 -0.87
N THR A 105 26.96 -11.14 -2.07
CA THR A 105 27.67 -11.46 -3.31
C THR A 105 29.00 -10.72 -3.39
N ARG A 106 29.06 -9.41 -3.08
CA ARG A 106 30.34 -8.67 -3.01
C ARG A 106 31.35 -9.34 -2.08
N TRP A 107 30.93 -9.76 -0.88
CA TRP A 107 31.81 -10.44 0.08
C TRP A 107 32.22 -11.84 -0.37
N ARG A 108 31.35 -12.60 -1.06
CA ARG A 108 31.68 -13.93 -1.60
C ARG A 108 32.67 -13.84 -2.75
N TRP A 109 32.46 -12.92 -3.69
CA TRP A 109 33.37 -12.71 -4.83
C TRP A 109 34.70 -12.04 -4.43
N GLY A 110 34.73 -11.28 -3.33
CA GLY A 110 35.97 -10.73 -2.76
C GLY A 110 36.75 -11.71 -1.86
N ARG A 111 36.14 -12.85 -1.49
CA ARG A 111 36.74 -13.92 -0.65
C ARG A 111 36.96 -15.20 -1.45
N GLU A 112 37.24 -15.09 -2.75
CA GLU A 112 37.87 -16.20 -3.45
C GLU A 112 39.33 -16.23 -3.00
N PRO A 113 39.81 -17.23 -2.24
CA PRO A 113 41.24 -17.40 -2.12
C PRO A 113 41.73 -17.60 -3.55
N ARG A 114 42.78 -16.88 -3.93
CA ARG A 114 43.49 -17.05 -5.20
C ARG A 114 43.90 -18.52 -5.34
N ARG A 115 42.99 -19.40 -5.77
CA ARG A 115 43.29 -20.73 -6.26
C ARG A 115 43.90 -20.46 -7.61
N GLU A 116 45.22 -20.32 -7.58
CA GLU A 116 46.09 -20.38 -8.73
C GLU A 116 45.56 -21.43 -9.69
N ALA A 117 45.26 -20.98 -10.91
CA ALA A 117 45.04 -21.85 -12.04
C ALA A 117 46.28 -22.74 -12.20
N ARG A 118 46.22 -23.95 -11.65
CA ARG A 118 47.19 -25.00 -11.95
C ARG A 118 46.62 -25.77 -13.16
N PRO A 119 47.33 -25.85 -14.29
CA PRO A 119 46.79 -26.46 -15.48
C PRO A 119 46.80 -28.00 -15.38
N SER A 120 45.72 -28.56 -15.92
CA SER A 120 45.57 -29.88 -16.55
C SER A 120 46.06 -31.15 -15.84
N SER A 121 45.12 -32.04 -15.55
CA SER A 121 45.21 -33.44 -16.01
C SER A 121 43.82 -34.06 -16.04
N SER A 122 43.29 -34.30 -17.23
CA SER A 122 42.08 -35.09 -17.46
C SER A 122 42.34 -36.56 -17.08
N PRO A 123 41.49 -37.21 -16.27
CA PRO A 123 41.56 -38.66 -16.13
C PRO A 123 40.84 -39.29 -17.33
N LYS A 124 41.61 -40.12 -18.04
CA LYS A 124 41.18 -41.00 -19.12
C LYS A 124 40.18 -42.01 -18.55
N VAL A 125 38.92 -41.97 -19.00
CA VAL A 125 37.92 -43.00 -18.69
C VAL A 125 38.16 -44.16 -19.67
N GLU A 126 38.68 -45.27 -19.16
CA GLU A 126 38.68 -46.55 -19.86
C GLU A 126 37.33 -47.23 -19.61
N SER A 127 36.56 -47.41 -20.68
CA SER A 127 35.37 -48.23 -20.70
C SER A 127 35.77 -49.70 -20.91
N PRO A 128 35.35 -50.65 -20.05
CA PRO A 128 35.41 -52.05 -20.41
C PRO A 128 34.21 -52.41 -21.28
N THR A 129 34.54 -52.94 -22.45
CA THR A 129 33.67 -53.65 -23.38
C THR A 129 33.07 -54.90 -22.73
N CYS A 130 31.76 -55.09 -22.82
CA CYS A 130 31.12 -56.37 -22.57
C CYS A 130 30.89 -57.07 -23.91
N ASP A 131 31.41 -58.29 -24.02
CA ASP A 131 31.24 -59.20 -25.14
C ASP A 131 30.27 -60.33 -24.73
N GLY A 132 29.59 -60.91 -25.71
CA GLY A 132 28.26 -61.52 -25.56
C GLY A 132 28.14 -62.88 -24.85
N GLY A 133 26.89 -63.35 -24.74
CA GLY A 133 26.57 -64.77 -24.55
C GLY A 133 25.33 -65.07 -23.71
N GLY A 134 24.20 -65.39 -24.37
CA GLY A 134 22.90 -65.68 -23.73
C GLY A 134 22.76 -67.05 -23.06
N GLY A 135 21.63 -67.21 -22.36
CA GLY A 135 21.11 -68.47 -21.84
C GLY A 135 19.63 -68.36 -21.53
N MET A 136 18.80 -69.07 -22.31
CA MET A 136 17.35 -69.19 -22.18
C MET A 136 16.96 -70.12 -21.02
N VAL A 137 15.96 -69.75 -20.20
CA VAL A 137 15.03 -70.70 -19.56
C VAL A 137 13.64 -70.04 -19.44
N GLU A 138 12.62 -70.70 -19.98
CA GLU A 138 11.21 -70.31 -19.93
C GLU A 138 10.52 -70.74 -18.62
N GLY A 139 9.54 -69.93 -18.18
CA GLY A 139 8.25 -70.43 -17.69
C GLY A 139 7.85 -70.10 -16.24
N GLY A 140 7.08 -69.02 -16.04
CA GLY A 140 6.22 -68.88 -14.85
C GLY A 140 5.64 -67.49 -14.53
N ALA A 141 4.36 -67.27 -14.87
CA ALA A 141 3.36 -66.41 -14.21
C ALA A 141 3.54 -64.86 -14.10
N PHE A 142 2.79 -64.15 -14.97
CA PHE A 142 2.19 -62.79 -14.88
C PHE A 142 2.66 -61.77 -13.80
N ALA A 143 3.57 -60.88 -14.25
CA ALA A 143 3.80 -59.43 -13.99
C ALA A 143 3.49 -58.79 -12.62
N PRO A 144 4.43 -58.00 -12.06
CA PRO A 144 4.66 -56.62 -12.55
C PRO A 144 6.03 -56.38 -13.18
N GLN A 145 6.03 -55.51 -14.20
CA GLN A 145 7.17 -55.13 -15.00
C GLN A 145 8.24 -54.39 -14.18
N GLU A 146 9.49 -54.72 -14.50
CA GLU A 146 10.72 -54.25 -13.90
C GLU A 146 10.86 -52.73 -13.88
N GLU A 147 11.53 -52.29 -12.82
CA GLU A 147 12.01 -50.95 -12.58
C GLU A 147 12.95 -50.52 -13.71
N ALA A 148 12.41 -49.75 -14.66
CA ALA A 148 13.21 -48.82 -15.42
C ALA A 148 13.93 -47.93 -14.40
N SER A 149 15.25 -47.80 -14.53
CA SER A 149 16.06 -46.86 -13.78
C SER A 149 15.63 -45.44 -14.12
N THR A 150 14.54 -45.02 -13.49
CA THR A 150 13.98 -43.69 -13.40
C THR A 150 15.12 -42.76 -13.02
N GLY A 151 15.41 -41.77 -13.87
CA GLY A 151 16.55 -40.88 -13.68
C GLY A 151 16.47 -40.17 -12.31
N PRO A 152 17.60 -39.64 -11.79
CA PRO A 152 17.60 -38.95 -10.48
C PRO A 152 16.55 -37.84 -10.38
N ALA A 153 16.23 -37.19 -11.51
CA ALA A 153 15.20 -36.14 -11.59
C ALA A 153 13.76 -36.65 -11.43
N GLU A 154 13.47 -37.87 -11.89
CA GLU A 154 12.13 -38.45 -11.76
C GLU A 154 11.91 -39.00 -10.33
N GLN A 155 12.95 -39.54 -9.70
CA GLN A 155 12.92 -39.86 -8.27
C GLN A 155 12.75 -38.59 -7.41
N GLU A 156 13.40 -37.49 -7.77
CA GLU A 156 13.22 -36.20 -7.11
C GLU A 156 11.79 -35.65 -7.29
N ALA A 157 11.22 -35.77 -8.49
CA ALA A 157 9.83 -35.40 -8.75
C ALA A 157 8.84 -36.26 -7.95
N GLU A 158 9.10 -37.57 -7.82
CA GLU A 158 8.26 -38.47 -7.02
C GLU A 158 8.30 -38.14 -5.52
N LEU A 159 9.46 -37.71 -5.02
CA LEU A 159 9.61 -37.18 -3.65
C LEU A 159 8.89 -35.85 -3.46
N LEU A 160 8.93 -34.95 -4.44
CA LEU A 160 8.21 -33.66 -4.39
C LEU A 160 6.69 -33.85 -4.44
N ILE A 161 6.17 -34.74 -5.29
CA ILE A 161 4.74 -35.09 -5.35
C ILE A 161 4.27 -35.62 -4.00
N CYS A 162 5.06 -36.50 -3.38
CA CYS A 162 4.73 -37.07 -2.09
C CYS A 162 4.84 -36.03 -0.93
N ARG A 163 5.85 -35.16 -0.95
CA ARG A 163 6.03 -34.08 0.04
C ARG A 163 4.93 -33.03 -0.03
N THR A 164 4.48 -32.68 -1.22
CA THR A 164 3.40 -31.71 -1.44
C THR A 164 2.01 -32.32 -1.29
N GLY A 165 1.85 -33.62 -1.61
CA GLY A 165 0.59 -34.35 -1.48
C GLY A 165 0.11 -34.54 -0.03
N CYS A 166 1.02 -34.50 0.95
CA CYS A 166 0.67 -34.50 2.38
C CYS A 166 0.30 -33.11 2.93
N ILE A 167 0.42 -32.03 2.13
CA ILE A 167 0.07 -30.65 2.52
C ILE A 167 -1.28 -30.21 1.88
N SER A 168 -1.71 -30.89 0.81
CA SER A 168 -2.96 -30.55 0.12
C SER A 168 -4.23 -30.92 0.90
N HIS A 169 -5.27 -30.10 0.75
CA HIS A 169 -6.60 -30.29 1.36
C HIS A 169 -7.11 -31.73 1.17
N GLY A 170 -7.43 -32.40 2.27
CA GLY A 170 -8.10 -33.72 2.27
C GLY A 170 -7.18 -34.94 2.33
N ASP A 171 -5.88 -34.76 2.57
CA ASP A 171 -4.94 -35.86 2.91
C ASP A 171 -4.94 -37.04 1.90
N TYR A 172 -5.24 -36.76 0.63
CA TYR A 172 -5.53 -37.80 -0.38
C TYR A 172 -4.41 -38.85 -0.55
N TRP A 173 -3.16 -38.44 -0.38
CA TRP A 173 -1.98 -39.31 -0.52
C TRP A 173 -1.45 -39.85 0.82
N ARG A 174 -2.10 -39.58 1.95
CA ARG A 174 -1.62 -39.92 3.29
C ARG A 174 -2.36 -41.13 3.88
N VAL A 175 -1.61 -42.04 4.49
CA VAL A 175 -2.13 -43.18 5.27
C VAL A 175 -1.40 -43.17 6.61
N GLN A 176 -2.13 -42.92 7.71
CA GLN A 176 -1.54 -42.65 9.04
C GLN A 176 -0.52 -41.49 8.96
N ASP A 177 0.75 -41.75 9.23
CA ASP A 177 1.86 -40.77 9.16
C ASP A 177 2.76 -40.99 7.96
N GLN A 178 2.34 -41.78 6.97
CA GLN A 178 3.16 -42.14 5.82
C GLN A 178 2.45 -41.82 4.50
N CYS A 179 3.25 -41.56 3.48
CA CYS A 179 2.78 -41.34 2.11
C CYS A 179 2.43 -42.66 1.43
N ARG A 180 1.23 -42.79 0.86
CA ARG A 180 0.72 -44.02 0.24
C ARG A 180 1.60 -44.57 -0.89
N ARG A 181 2.29 -43.68 -1.61
CA ARG A 181 3.10 -44.02 -2.80
C ARG A 181 4.54 -44.39 -2.46
N THR A 182 5.13 -43.78 -1.43
CA THR A 182 6.57 -43.96 -1.11
C THR A 182 6.83 -44.55 0.28
N GLY A 183 5.83 -44.63 1.15
CA GLY A 183 5.96 -45.11 2.54
C GLY A 183 6.75 -44.19 3.47
N LYS A 184 7.24 -43.03 3.00
CA LYS A 184 8.03 -42.09 3.80
C LYS A 184 7.16 -41.32 4.80
N PRO A 185 7.70 -40.91 5.97
CA PRO A 185 6.95 -40.17 6.97
C PRO A 185 6.55 -38.78 6.46
N CYS A 186 5.29 -38.42 6.65
CA CYS A 186 4.76 -37.10 6.34
C CYS A 186 4.90 -36.17 7.55
N ILE A 187 5.65 -35.08 7.34
CA ILE A 187 5.96 -34.07 8.36
C ILE A 187 5.25 -32.78 7.95
N LEU A 188 4.37 -32.27 8.82
CA LEU A 188 3.82 -30.92 8.68
C LEU A 188 4.67 -29.97 9.52
N ILE A 189 5.20 -28.96 8.86
CA ILE A 189 5.84 -27.85 9.54
C ILE A 189 4.71 -26.84 9.80
N ASP A 190 4.34 -26.67 11.06
CA ASP A 190 3.33 -25.68 11.44
C ASP A 190 3.87 -24.27 11.15
N GLU A 191 3.09 -23.48 10.41
CA GLU A 191 3.51 -22.18 9.84
C GLU A 191 3.90 -21.19 10.94
N HIS A 192 3.26 -21.29 12.12
CA HIS A 192 3.62 -20.52 13.30
C HIS A 192 4.99 -20.89 13.89
N GLN A 193 5.36 -22.18 13.87
CA GLN A 193 6.64 -22.64 14.45
C GLN A 193 7.82 -22.31 13.54
N ALA A 194 7.64 -22.34 12.21
CA ALA A 194 8.65 -21.95 11.24
C ALA A 194 9.08 -20.48 11.40
N ILE A 195 8.10 -19.59 11.61
CA ILE A 195 8.35 -18.15 11.79
C ILE A 195 9.03 -17.85 13.14
N HIS A 196 8.69 -18.59 14.21
CA HIS A 196 9.30 -18.41 15.53
C HIS A 196 10.74 -18.96 15.61
N ALA A 197 11.00 -20.15 15.06
CA ALA A 197 12.34 -20.75 15.02
C ALA A 197 13.34 -19.89 14.23
N MET A 198 12.91 -19.30 13.09
CA MET A 198 13.75 -18.36 12.34
C MET A 198 14.07 -17.05 13.08
N ARG A 199 13.24 -16.65 14.05
CA ARG A 199 13.45 -15.44 14.85
C ARG A 199 14.30 -15.67 16.10
N GLN A 200 14.23 -16.87 16.70
CA GLN A 200 14.83 -17.14 18.01
C GLN A 200 16.10 -17.99 17.95
N GLY A 201 16.40 -18.64 16.81
CA GLY A 201 17.58 -19.51 16.68
C GLY A 201 17.44 -20.86 17.39
N ASP A 202 16.27 -21.13 17.96
CA ASP A 202 15.92 -22.43 18.52
C ASP A 202 15.58 -23.42 17.40
N GLY A 203 16.03 -24.66 17.57
CA GLY A 203 15.79 -25.73 16.60
C GLY A 203 14.30 -25.93 16.32
N ILE A 204 13.95 -26.20 15.05
CA ILE A 204 12.58 -26.52 14.66
C ILE A 204 12.20 -27.86 15.30
N VAL A 205 11.19 -27.87 16.17
CA VAL A 205 10.59 -29.10 16.68
C VAL A 205 9.71 -29.66 15.56
N ILE A 206 10.22 -30.69 14.89
CA ILE A 206 9.48 -31.42 13.87
C ILE A 206 8.47 -32.33 14.60
N GLN A 207 7.21 -31.89 14.67
CA GLN A 207 6.15 -32.70 15.26
C GLN A 207 5.52 -33.61 14.19
N ALA A 208 5.41 -34.90 14.49
CA ALA A 208 4.63 -35.81 13.66
C ALA A 208 3.16 -35.36 13.67
N CYS A 209 2.53 -35.32 12.50
CA CYS A 209 1.12 -34.93 12.40
C CYS A 209 0.25 -35.91 13.18
N PRO A 210 -0.53 -35.49 14.17
CA PRO A 210 -1.49 -36.40 14.78
C PRO A 210 -2.49 -36.88 13.74
N VAL A 211 -2.72 -38.20 13.67
CA VAL A 211 -3.81 -38.78 12.90
C VAL A 211 -5.11 -38.22 13.48
N ARG A 212 -5.90 -37.50 12.68
CA ARG A 212 -7.29 -37.18 13.06
C ARG A 212 -8.06 -38.48 13.03
N SER A 213 -8.14 -39.17 14.16
CA SER A 213 -9.12 -40.23 14.38
C SER A 213 -10.50 -39.61 14.35
N LEU A 214 -11.30 -39.99 13.35
CA LEU A 214 -12.76 -39.90 13.41
C LEU A 214 -13.29 -40.85 14.47
#